data_AF-A0A560J6A1-F1
#
_entry.id   AF-A0A560J6A1-F1
#
_cell.length_a   1.000
_cell.length_b   1.000
_cell.length_c   1.000
_cell.angle_alpha   90.00
_cell.angle_beta   90.00
_cell.angle_gamma   90.00
#
_symmetry.space_group_name_H-M   'P 1'
#
loop_
_entity.id
_entity.type
_entity.pdbx_description
1 polymer ?
#
loop_
_entity_poly.entity_id
_entity_poly.type
_entity_poly.pdbx_seq_one_letter_code
_entity_poly.pdbx_strand_id
1 'polypeptide(L)' 'MKLVYFEQFDDPENAIRREKRLKKWKRAWKIALIEKDNPDWNDLYPGIAGPP' A
#
# COMPACT_ATOMS: atom_id res chain seq x y z
N MET A 1 9.51 -11.21 2.25
CA MET A 1 8.50 -10.14 2.50
C MET A 1 8.31 -9.42 1.18
N LYS A 2 7.08 -9.18 0.72
CA LYS A 2 6.79 -8.55 -0.59
C LYS A 2 6.09 -7.22 -0.39
N LEU A 3 6.38 -6.21 -1.20
CA LEU A 3 5.66 -4.94 -1.20
C LEU A 3 4.50 -5.04 -2.18
N VAL A 4 3.28 -5.24 -1.70
CA VAL A 4 2.11 -5.45 -2.59
C VAL A 4 1.21 -4.23 -2.72
N TYR A 5 1.41 -3.20 -1.90
CA TYR A 5 0.63 -1.97 -1.91
C TYR A 5 1.39 -0.83 -1.24
N PHE A 6 1.33 0.36 -1.83
CA PHE A 6 1.78 1.61 -1.24
C PHE A 6 0.92 2.75 -1.76
N GLU A 7 0.86 3.85 -1.01
CA GLU A 7 0.24 5.11 -1.43
C GLU A 7 1.29 6.22 -1.25
N GLN A 8 1.41 7.11 -2.23
CA GLN A 8 2.22 8.32 -2.12
C GLN A 8 1.33 9.51 -1.76
N PHE A 9 1.84 10.38 -0.90
CA PHE A 9 1.17 11.60 -0.48
C PHE A 9 2.19 12.74 -0.47
N ASP A 10 1.78 13.90 -1.00
CA ASP A 10 2.63 15.10 -1.02
C ASP A 10 2.68 15.82 0.34
N ASP A 11 1.73 15.50 1.23
CA ASP A 11 1.62 16.06 2.57
C ASP A 11 1.76 14.97 3.64
N PRO A 12 2.69 15.12 4.60
CA PRO A 12 2.88 14.16 5.67
C PRO A 12 1.65 14.01 6.58
N GLU A 13 0.85 15.06 6.79
CA GLU A 13 -0.34 14.96 7.64
C GLU A 13 -1.39 14.03 7.02
N ASN A 14 -1.59 14.11 5.71
CA ASN A 14 -2.42 13.19 4.94
C ASN A 14 -1.93 11.74 5.04
N ALA A 15 -0.63 11.51 4.90
CA ALA A 15 -0.03 10.18 5.03
C ALA A 15 -0.30 9.59 6.43
N ILE A 16 -0.02 10.35 7.49
CA ILE A 16 -0.24 9.92 8.89
C ILE A 16 -1.72 9.61 9.13
N ARG A 17 -2.63 10.46 8.64
CA ARG A 17 -4.07 10.25 8.79
C ARG A 17 -4.53 8.99 8.06
N ARG A 18 -4.03 8.75 6.85
CA ARG A 18 -4.32 7.52 6.08
C ARG A 18 -3.82 6.29 6.81
N GLU A 19 -2.59 6.29 7.28
CA GLU A 19 -1.97 5.19 8.02
C GLU A 19 -2.78 4.86 9.28
N LYS A 20 -3.15 5.88 10.07
CA LYS A 20 -3.99 5.72 11.28
C LYS A 20 -5.36 5.09 10.96
N ARG A 21 -5.99 5.46 9.84
CA ARG A 21 -7.25 4.82 9.38
C ARG A 21 -7.02 3.35 9.01
N LEU A 22 -6.01 3.07 8.19
CA LEU A 22 -5.71 1.70 7.75
C LEU A 22 -5.36 0.77 8.91
N LYS A 23 -4.69 1.26 9.96
CA LYS A 23 -4.41 0.46 11.17
C LYS A 23 -5.68 -0.09 11.82
N LYS A 24 -6.81 0.63 11.75
CA LYS A 24 -8.10 0.22 12.33
C LYS A 24 -8.99 -0.59 11.37
N TRP A 25 -8.60 -0.76 10.11
CA TRP A 25 -9.42 -1.47 9.12
C TRP A 25 -9.44 -2.97 9.34
N LYS A 26 -10.59 -3.59 9.05
CA LYS A 26 -10.72 -5.03 8.94
C LYS A 26 -9.81 -5.57 7.84
N ARG A 27 -9.29 -6.77 8.02
CA ARG A 27 -8.41 -7.44 7.04
C ARG A 27 -9.03 -7.50 5.64
N ALA A 28 -10.32 -7.81 5.55
CA ALA A 28 -11.04 -7.90 4.28
C ALA A 28 -10.98 -6.59 3.46
N TRP A 29 -11.03 -5.44 4.12
CA TRP A 29 -10.96 -4.14 3.43
C TRP A 29 -9.56 -3.81 2.95
N LYS A 30 -8.53 -4.25 3.69
CA LYS A 30 -7.14 -4.13 3.22
C LYS A 30 -6.90 -5.02 2.00
N ILE A 31 -7.44 -6.24 2.00
CA ILE A 31 -7.39 -7.16 0.86
C ILE A 31 -8.08 -6.53 -0.35
N ALA A 32 -9.32 -6.07 -0.21
CA ALA A 32 -10.05 -5.44 -1.30
C ALA A 32 -9.34 -4.18 -1.84
N LEU A 33 -8.68 -3.42 -0.96
CA LEU A 33 -7.87 -2.26 -1.35
C LEU A 33 -6.64 -2.68 -2.17
N ILE A 34 -5.94 -3.73 -1.75
CA ILE A 34 -4.80 -4.28 -2.49
C ILE A 34 -5.26 -4.83 -3.85
N GLU A 35 -6.29 -5.66 -3.87
CA GLU A 35 -6.79 -6.33 -5.08
C GLU A 35 -7.34 -5.36 -6.12
N LYS A 36 -7.83 -4.19 -5.68
CA LYS A 36 -8.29 -3.14 -6.59
C LYS A 36 -7.18 -2.65 -7.52
N ASP A 37 -5.96 -2.48 -7.00
CA ASP A 37 -4.84 -1.89 -7.73
C ASP A 37 -3.77 -2.94 -8.11
N ASN A 38 -3.72 -4.08 -7.42
CA ASN A 38 -2.76 -5.17 -7.61
C ASN A 38 -3.45 -6.55 -7.40
N PRO A 39 -4.35 -6.97 -8.32
CA PRO A 39 -5.11 -8.21 -8.19
C PRO A 39 -4.24 -9.47 -8.14
N ASP A 40 -3.06 -9.44 -8.77
CA ASP A 40 -2.13 -10.57 -8.82
C ASP A 40 -1.12 -10.58 -7.68
N TRP A 41 -1.21 -9.62 -6.74
CA TRP A 41 -0.31 -9.52 -5.59
C TRP A 41 1.19 -9.48 -5.99
N ASN A 42 1.48 -8.80 -7.11
CA ASN A 42 2.82 -8.61 -7.62
C ASN A 42 3.68 -7.84 -6.60
N ASP A 43 4.98 -8.17 -6.55
CA ASP A 43 5.92 -7.42 -5.73
C ASP A 43 6.29 -6.12 -6.46
N LEU A 44 5.93 -5.00 -5.85
CA LEU A 44 6.12 -3.65 -6.38
C LEU A 44 7.52 -3.11 -6.08
N TYR A 45 8.25 -3.72 -5.14
CA TYR A 45 9.56 -3.23 -4.72
C TYR A 45 10.58 -3.09 -5.87
N PRO A 46 10.71 -4.04 -6.82
CA PRO A 46 11.65 -3.92 -7.93
C PRO A 46 11.40 -2.71 -8.83
N GLY A 47 10.15 -2.28 -8.97
CA GLY A 47 9.80 -1.09 -9.74
C GLY A 47 10.09 0.24 -9.04
N ILE A 48 10.33 0.22 -7.73
CA ILE A 48 10.53 1.42 -6.90
C ILE A 48 12.00 1.59 -6.53
N ALA A 49 12.68 0.50 -6.16
CA ALA A 49 14.05 0.55 -5.65
C ALA A 49 15.10 0.79 -6.75
N GLY A 50 14.72 0.72 -8.03
CA GLY A 50 15.67 0.63 -9.13
C GLY A 50 16.39 -0.73 -9.15
N PRO A 51 17.16 -1.04 -10.22
CA PRO A 51 17.98 -2.24 -10.23
C PRO A 51 19.02 -2.19 -9.09
N PRO A 52 19.44 -3.35 -8.55
CA PRO A 52 20.51 -3.42 -7.57
C PRO A 52 21.82 -2.83 -8.09
#